data_AF-A0A117IW85-F1
#
_entry.id   AF-A0A117IW85-F1
#
_cell.length_a   1.000
_cell.length_b   1.000
_cell.length_c   1.000
_cell.angle_alpha   90.00
_cell.angle_beta   90.00
_cell.angle_gamma   90.00
#
_symmetry.space_group_name_H-M   'P 1'
#
loop_
_entity.id
_entity.type
_entity.pdbx_description
1 polymer ?
#
loop_
_entity_poly.entity_id
_entity_poly.type
_entity_poly.pdbx_seq_one_letter_code
_entity_poly.pdbx_strand_id
1 'polypeptide(L)'
;MAGFRIGRGRDNRTPHQRPRQAPQTRQGPHGGAAAPPPSYPSPSPSPQQQWSQGGRPYAGPGGPGGTRGHGGQQGGEPYGEPEYFGDPYQQHAPQQPYGSHPHAANNPGHTQVFSVGEDPYGPADTYQAGSAAPSGPRLPWKQLLSGIVMRPGPTFWQMRDHPVWPPALIVTFLYGLLALFGFDKAREEAISATISTAIPYVLLTGVMFVVGGLILGAVTHTLARQLGGNGAWQPTVGLSMLIMAMTDAPRLLFALFLGGENSLVQVIGWLSWLAAGALFTSMVSKSHDLHWPKALGASSIQLVALLSLIKLGTL
;
A
#
# COMPACT_ATOMS: atom_id res chain seq x y z
N MET A 1 -49.23 21.77 44.25
CA MET A 1 -47.78 22.03 44.35
C MET A 1 -47.29 22.59 43.02
N ALA A 2 -46.59 23.72 43.09
CA ALA A 2 -46.00 24.48 41.98
C ALA A 2 -44.98 23.64 41.19
N GLY A 3 -44.60 23.94 39.95
CA GLY A 3 -44.84 25.13 39.14
C GLY A 3 -44.08 24.97 37.81
N PHE A 4 -44.62 25.64 36.79
CA PHE A 4 -44.19 25.67 35.40
C PHE A 4 -42.92 26.49 35.13
N ARG A 5 -42.29 26.20 33.97
CA ARG A 5 -41.86 27.13 32.88
C ARG A 5 -40.49 27.85 32.88
N ILE A 6 -39.90 27.80 31.66
CA ILE A 6 -39.18 28.85 30.89
C ILE A 6 -37.75 29.17 31.40
N GLY A 7 -36.69 29.33 30.59
CA GLY A 7 -36.54 29.49 29.15
C GLY A 7 -35.61 30.68 28.83
N ARG A 8 -34.64 30.46 27.93
CA ARG A 8 -33.85 31.42 27.09
C ARG A 8 -32.97 32.51 27.73
N GLY A 9 -31.79 32.68 27.11
CA GLY A 9 -30.99 33.93 27.09
C GLY A 9 -29.49 33.62 27.10
N ARG A 10 -28.80 33.49 25.95
CA ARG A 10 -28.14 34.54 25.13
C ARG A 10 -27.03 35.35 25.84
N ASP A 11 -25.84 35.27 25.23
CA ASP A 11 -24.79 36.28 25.04
C ASP A 11 -23.81 36.68 26.16
N ASN A 12 -22.54 36.32 25.91
CA ASN A 12 -21.39 37.22 25.69
C ASN A 12 -20.90 38.12 26.85
N ARG A 13 -19.67 37.86 27.35
CA ARG A 13 -18.63 38.85 27.73
C ARG A 13 -17.40 38.18 28.38
N THR A 14 -16.23 38.30 27.75
CA THR A 14 -14.88 38.31 28.38
C THR A 14 -14.69 39.61 29.20
N PRO A 15 -13.87 39.68 30.28
CA PRO A 15 -12.40 39.86 30.12
C PRO A 15 -11.48 39.40 31.28
N HIS A 16 -10.18 39.20 30.97
CA HIS A 16 -9.00 39.31 31.87
C HIS A 16 -8.86 38.22 32.98
N GLN A 17 -7.71 37.74 33.48
CA GLN A 17 -6.34 38.22 33.62
C GLN A 17 -5.43 37.01 34.02
N ARG A 18 -4.16 37.03 33.60
CA ARG A 18 -2.98 36.22 34.05
C ARG A 18 -2.65 36.43 35.56
N PRO A 19 -1.58 35.86 36.19
CA PRO A 19 -0.72 34.68 35.95
C PRO A 19 -0.30 33.90 37.26
N ARG A 20 0.72 33.00 37.16
CA ARG A 20 1.67 32.52 38.23
C ARG A 20 1.10 31.49 39.23
N GLN A 21 1.82 30.54 39.83
CA GLN A 21 3.26 30.27 40.01
C GLN A 21 3.42 28.83 40.56
N ALA A 22 4.55 28.18 40.29
CA ALA A 22 5.02 27.00 41.02
C ALA A 22 5.29 27.32 42.51
N PRO A 23 5.40 26.30 43.38
CA PRO A 23 6.67 26.14 44.09
C PRO A 23 7.13 24.69 44.32
N GLN A 24 8.45 24.61 44.49
CA GLN A 24 9.30 23.46 44.65
C GLN A 24 9.67 23.29 46.15
N THR A 25 10.08 22.06 46.52
CA THR A 25 11.00 21.63 47.62
C THR A 25 10.50 21.24 49.03
N ARG A 26 10.82 19.99 49.43
CA ARG A 26 11.67 19.52 50.57
C ARG A 26 11.25 18.08 50.99
N GLN A 27 12.00 17.01 50.71
CA GLN A 27 13.15 16.38 51.43
C GLN A 27 12.90 15.88 52.89
N GLY A 28 13.07 14.56 53.11
CA GLY A 28 13.14 13.83 54.40
C GLY A 28 12.84 12.30 54.29
N PRO A 29 13.40 11.38 55.11
CA PRO A 29 14.12 10.17 54.62
C PRO A 29 13.72 8.77 55.18
N HIS A 30 14.28 7.73 54.54
CA HIS A 30 14.53 6.32 54.97
C HIS A 30 13.71 5.17 54.33
N GLY A 31 14.43 4.26 53.64
CA GLY A 31 14.16 2.81 53.65
C GLY A 31 13.85 2.10 52.33
N GLY A 32 14.79 1.33 51.79
CA GLY A 32 14.50 0.04 51.12
C GLY A 32 14.64 -0.07 49.60
N ALA A 33 15.60 -0.91 49.19
CA ALA A 33 15.71 -1.66 47.92
C ALA A 33 15.87 -0.90 46.59
N ALA A 34 17.11 -0.94 46.07
CA ALA A 34 17.47 -0.57 44.71
C ALA A 34 16.96 -1.62 43.70
N ALA A 35 16.18 -1.18 42.71
CA ALA A 35 15.88 -1.97 41.51
C ALA A 35 16.96 -1.69 40.43
N PRO A 36 17.49 -2.72 39.75
CA PRO A 36 18.48 -2.51 38.69
C PRO A 36 17.84 -1.92 37.41
N PRO A 37 18.60 -1.14 36.61
CA PRO A 37 18.11 -0.54 35.36
C PRO A 37 17.90 -1.58 34.24
N PRO A 38 17.11 -1.25 33.19
CA PRO A 38 16.72 -2.18 32.15
C PRO A 38 17.87 -2.53 31.20
N SER A 39 18.06 -3.83 30.93
CA SER A 39 18.97 -4.34 29.90
C SER A 39 18.33 -4.27 28.51
N TYR A 40 19.02 -3.60 27.60
CA TYR A 40 18.73 -3.59 26.17
C TYR A 40 19.12 -4.92 25.52
N PRO A 41 18.28 -5.55 24.67
CA PRO A 41 18.73 -6.65 23.81
C PRO A 41 19.50 -6.10 22.60
N SER A 42 20.73 -6.61 22.44
CA SER A 42 21.61 -6.39 21.29
C SER A 42 21.02 -6.96 19.99
N PRO A 43 21.26 -6.34 18.82
CA PRO A 43 20.82 -6.86 17.53
C PRO A 43 21.73 -8.01 17.05
N SER A 44 21.10 -9.13 16.68
CA SER A 44 21.77 -10.28 16.04
C SER A 44 22.18 -9.97 14.59
N PRO A 45 23.34 -10.44 14.12
CA PRO A 45 23.80 -10.23 12.75
C PRO A 45 23.05 -11.12 11.74
N SER A 46 22.69 -10.53 10.61
CA SER A 46 22.02 -11.15 9.46
C SER A 46 22.96 -12.09 8.69
N PRO A 47 22.48 -13.26 8.22
CA PRO A 47 23.28 -14.14 7.35
C PRO A 47 23.30 -13.60 5.91
N GLN A 48 24.52 -13.38 5.39
CA GLN A 48 24.79 -13.07 3.99
C GLN A 48 24.47 -14.27 3.09
N GLN A 49 23.56 -14.10 2.15
CA GLN A 49 23.35 -15.05 1.05
C GLN A 49 24.37 -14.80 -0.06
N GLN A 50 25.23 -15.80 -0.27
CA GLN A 50 26.28 -15.86 -1.27
C GLN A 50 25.69 -16.31 -2.62
N TRP A 51 25.78 -15.46 -3.63
CA TRP A 51 25.38 -15.76 -5.01
C TRP A 51 26.43 -16.66 -5.68
N SER A 52 26.02 -17.85 -6.11
CA SER A 52 26.84 -18.76 -6.91
C SER A 52 26.76 -18.41 -8.40
N GLN A 53 27.84 -17.83 -8.93
CA GLN A 53 28.10 -17.74 -10.38
C GLN A 53 28.46 -19.14 -10.93
N GLY A 54 27.61 -19.69 -11.79
CA GLY A 54 27.90 -20.91 -12.57
C GLY A 54 28.17 -20.56 -14.02
N GLY A 55 29.45 -20.56 -14.40
CA GLY A 55 29.95 -20.28 -15.75
C GLY A 55 29.73 -21.44 -16.73
N ARG A 56 29.61 -21.06 -18.01
CA ARG A 56 29.73 -21.95 -19.18
C ARG A 56 31.17 -22.42 -19.36
N PRO A 57 31.38 -23.62 -19.94
CA PRO A 57 32.35 -23.68 -21.03
C PRO A 57 31.90 -24.54 -22.23
N TYR A 58 32.59 -24.29 -23.34
CA TYR A 58 32.42 -24.81 -24.69
C TYR A 58 33.51 -25.88 -25.01
N ALA A 59 33.30 -26.66 -26.09
CA ALA A 59 34.19 -27.63 -26.78
C ALA A 59 34.09 -29.12 -26.31
N GLY A 60 34.05 -30.15 -27.17
CA GLY A 60 34.36 -30.30 -28.61
C GLY A 60 33.80 -31.63 -29.23
N PRO A 61 34.24 -32.04 -30.44
CA PRO A 61 33.50 -32.93 -31.36
C PRO A 61 34.08 -34.36 -31.56
N GLY A 62 33.23 -35.32 -32.01
CA GLY A 62 33.58 -36.69 -32.47
C GLY A 62 32.66 -37.77 -31.85
N GLY A 63 32.16 -38.85 -32.47
CA GLY A 63 32.16 -39.48 -33.80
C GLY A 63 31.11 -40.64 -33.79
N PRO A 64 30.92 -41.44 -34.86
CA PRO A 64 29.73 -42.28 -35.09
C PRO A 64 29.89 -43.81 -34.87
N GLY A 65 28.78 -44.53 -34.66
CA GLY A 65 28.67 -46.01 -34.62
C GLY A 65 28.07 -46.53 -33.30
N GLY A 66 27.28 -47.62 -33.17
CA GLY A 66 26.88 -48.71 -34.04
C GLY A 66 25.97 -49.69 -33.26
N THR A 67 25.47 -50.70 -33.97
CA THR A 67 24.39 -51.68 -33.73
C THR A 67 24.68 -52.80 -32.70
N ARG A 68 23.64 -53.28 -31.97
CA ARG A 68 23.33 -54.68 -31.46
C ARG A 68 22.43 -54.58 -30.22
N GLY A 69 21.36 -55.34 -29.96
CA GLY A 69 20.87 -56.62 -30.47
C GLY A 69 20.93 -57.70 -29.38
N HIS A 70 19.81 -58.02 -28.70
CA HIS A 70 19.45 -59.25 -27.94
C HIS A 70 18.06 -58.99 -27.30
N GLY A 71 16.99 -59.78 -27.40
CA GLY A 71 16.81 -61.20 -27.78
C GLY A 71 16.35 -61.99 -26.54
N GLY A 72 15.04 -62.19 -26.35
CA GLY A 72 14.47 -63.06 -25.30
C GLY A 72 12.94 -63.04 -25.29
N GLN A 73 12.31 -64.20 -25.31
CA GLN A 73 10.97 -64.54 -25.79
C GLN A 73 10.20 -65.33 -24.71
N GLN A 74 8.87 -65.46 -24.86
CA GLN A 74 7.89 -66.33 -24.14
C GLN A 74 7.25 -65.70 -22.88
N GLY A 75 5.94 -65.74 -22.64
CA GLY A 75 4.77 -66.31 -23.32
C GLY A 75 3.58 -66.39 -22.34
N GLY A 76 2.33 -66.29 -22.84
CA GLY A 76 1.11 -66.82 -22.18
C GLY A 76 0.21 -65.86 -21.39
N GLU A 77 -0.94 -65.48 -21.98
CA GLU A 77 -2.22 -65.10 -21.34
C GLU A 77 -2.84 -66.31 -20.56
N PRO A 78 -4.02 -66.29 -19.87
CA PRO A 78 -5.10 -65.27 -19.80
C PRO A 78 -5.81 -65.04 -18.41
N TYR A 79 -6.65 -64.01 -18.36
CA TYR A 79 -7.92 -63.80 -17.59
C TYR A 79 -8.14 -64.34 -16.15
N GLY A 80 -8.57 -63.44 -15.24
CA GLY A 80 -9.25 -63.75 -13.97
C GLY A 80 -9.81 -62.50 -13.26
N GLU A 81 -11.14 -62.35 -13.27
CA GLU A 81 -11.97 -61.37 -12.54
C GLU A 81 -12.25 -61.82 -11.08
N PRO A 82 -12.94 -61.03 -10.21
CA PRO A 82 -12.55 -60.81 -8.81
C PRO A 82 -13.26 -61.69 -7.78
N GLU A 83 -12.56 -62.06 -6.70
CA GLU A 83 -13.16 -62.66 -5.51
C GLU A 83 -13.27 -61.68 -4.34
N TYR A 84 -14.50 -61.60 -3.85
CA TYR A 84 -15.04 -60.76 -2.81
C TYR A 84 -15.26 -61.64 -1.56
N PHE A 85 -14.80 -61.13 -0.41
CA PHE A 85 -15.17 -61.49 0.98
C PHE A 85 -14.47 -62.65 1.69
N GLY A 86 -13.89 -62.34 2.87
CA GLY A 86 -13.45 -63.32 3.87
C GLY A 86 -12.62 -62.73 5.03
N ASP A 87 -13.24 -61.90 5.88
CA ASP A 87 -13.19 -61.79 7.36
C ASP A 87 -11.91 -62.08 8.24
N PRO A 88 -11.88 -61.78 9.56
CA PRO A 88 -10.80 -60.99 10.18
C PRO A 88 -9.99 -61.75 11.23
N TYR A 89 -8.66 -61.78 11.13
CA TYR A 89 -7.83 -62.16 12.28
C TYR A 89 -6.54 -61.33 12.36
N GLN A 90 -6.37 -60.70 13.53
CA GLN A 90 -5.14 -60.05 13.96
C GLN A 90 -4.00 -61.06 14.06
N GLN A 91 -2.81 -60.68 13.56
CA GLN A 91 -1.55 -61.12 14.16
C GLN A 91 -0.41 -60.13 13.88
N HIS A 92 0.27 -59.77 14.96
CA HIS A 92 1.43 -58.88 15.08
C HIS A 92 2.58 -59.23 14.11
N ALA A 93 3.14 -58.23 13.43
CA ALA A 93 4.49 -58.25 12.89
C ALA A 93 5.10 -56.82 12.88
N PRO A 94 6.43 -56.68 13.04
CA PRO A 94 7.06 -55.51 13.66
C PRO A 94 7.30 -54.31 12.73
N GLN A 95 7.43 -53.14 13.38
CA GLN A 95 7.81 -51.83 12.85
C GLN A 95 8.87 -51.88 11.75
N GLN A 96 8.52 -51.31 10.59
CA GLN A 96 9.44 -50.89 9.53
C GLN A 96 9.29 -49.37 9.35
N PRO A 97 10.38 -48.57 9.35
CA PRO A 97 10.29 -47.12 9.22
C PRO A 97 9.95 -46.76 7.77
N TYR A 98 8.77 -46.17 7.54
CA TYR A 98 8.38 -45.69 6.22
C TYR A 98 9.18 -44.44 5.86
N GLY A 99 10.25 -44.64 5.09
CA GLY A 99 10.91 -43.58 4.33
C GLY A 99 9.96 -43.05 3.27
N SER A 100 9.64 -41.76 3.36
CA SER A 100 8.84 -41.01 2.40
C SER A 100 9.58 -40.89 1.06
N HIS A 101 9.27 -41.75 0.09
CA HIS A 101 9.73 -41.59 -1.28
C HIS A 101 8.86 -40.55 -2.02
N PRO A 102 9.41 -39.41 -2.49
CA PRO A 102 8.61 -38.29 -3.05
C PRO A 102 8.02 -38.52 -4.45
N HIS A 103 8.16 -39.72 -5.03
CA HIS A 103 7.86 -39.96 -6.44
C HIS A 103 6.69 -40.91 -6.71
N ALA A 104 5.96 -41.35 -5.68
CA ALA A 104 4.81 -42.27 -5.83
C ALA A 104 3.44 -41.57 -5.97
N ALA A 105 3.38 -40.24 -6.02
CA ALA A 105 2.13 -39.47 -5.89
C ALA A 105 1.59 -38.88 -7.20
N ASN A 106 1.70 -39.61 -8.32
CA ASN A 106 1.18 -39.14 -9.61
C ASN A 106 0.64 -40.28 -10.50
N ASN A 107 -0.30 -41.06 -9.96
CA ASN A 107 -1.10 -42.01 -10.75
C ASN A 107 -2.51 -41.45 -11.01
N PRO A 108 -3.04 -41.54 -12.24
CA PRO A 108 -4.40 -41.11 -12.56
C PRO A 108 -5.42 -41.98 -11.84
N GLY A 109 -6.23 -41.37 -10.97
CA GLY A 109 -7.22 -42.06 -10.13
C GLY A 109 -7.16 -41.72 -8.64
N HIS A 110 -6.12 -41.01 -8.17
CA HIS A 110 -6.01 -40.56 -6.78
C HIS A 110 -6.08 -39.03 -6.68
N THR A 111 -6.97 -38.51 -5.83
CA THR A 111 -6.98 -37.10 -5.43
C THR A 111 -5.88 -36.85 -4.41
N GLN A 112 -5.02 -35.87 -4.69
CA GLN A 112 -4.06 -35.38 -3.71
C GLN A 112 -4.82 -34.67 -2.58
N VAL A 113 -4.65 -35.15 -1.34
CA VAL A 113 -5.07 -34.42 -0.16
C VAL A 113 -4.00 -33.36 0.11
N PHE A 114 -4.36 -32.08 0.01
CA PHE A 114 -3.50 -30.98 0.41
C PHE A 114 -3.35 -30.99 1.94
N SER A 115 -2.23 -31.51 2.44
CA SER A 115 -1.82 -31.33 3.83
C SER A 115 -1.06 -30.02 3.96
N VAL A 116 -1.71 -29.00 4.53
CA VAL A 116 -1.00 -27.82 5.04
C VAL A 116 -0.19 -28.30 6.25
N GLY A 117 1.08 -27.91 6.32
CA GLY A 117 2.04 -28.41 7.32
C GLY A 117 1.52 -28.28 8.75
N GLU A 118 0.95 -29.36 9.27
CA GLU A 118 0.62 -29.57 10.66
C GLU A 118 1.70 -30.48 11.22
N ASP A 119 2.79 -29.87 11.68
CA ASP A 119 3.79 -30.56 12.48
C ASP A 119 3.18 -30.78 13.88
N PRO A 120 2.86 -32.02 14.31
CA PRO A 120 2.09 -32.27 15.54
C PRO A 120 2.83 -31.91 16.84
N TYR A 121 4.11 -31.53 16.75
CA TYR A 121 4.96 -31.23 17.91
C TYR A 121 5.83 -29.96 17.77
N GLY A 122 5.55 -29.10 16.79
CA GLY A 122 6.16 -27.77 16.70
C GLY A 122 5.48 -26.77 17.65
N PRO A 123 6.20 -25.74 18.18
CA PRO A 123 5.53 -24.62 18.84
C PRO A 123 4.45 -24.09 17.91
N ALA A 124 3.24 -23.86 18.42
CA ALA A 124 2.16 -23.27 17.64
C ALA A 124 2.62 -21.90 17.12
N ASP A 125 3.14 -21.88 15.89
CA ASP A 125 3.34 -20.66 15.14
C ASP A 125 1.97 -20.01 15.10
N THR A 126 1.87 -18.91 15.82
CA THR A 126 0.65 -18.14 15.92
C THR A 126 0.34 -17.74 14.49
N TYR A 127 -0.64 -18.40 13.87
CA TYR A 127 -1.21 -17.97 12.60
C TYR A 127 -1.60 -16.50 12.79
N GLN A 128 -0.76 -15.58 12.32
CA GLN A 128 -1.16 -14.20 12.10
C GLN A 128 -2.15 -14.24 10.96
N ALA A 129 -3.41 -14.49 11.30
CA ALA A 129 -4.56 -14.27 10.44
C ALA A 129 -4.58 -12.78 10.09
N GLY A 130 -3.87 -12.40 9.02
CA GLY A 130 -3.68 -11.01 8.64
C GLY A 130 -2.84 -10.79 7.38
N SER A 131 -2.01 -11.75 6.98
CA SER A 131 -1.18 -11.61 5.77
C SER A 131 -1.89 -12.20 4.55
N ALA A 132 -2.96 -11.55 4.09
CA ALA A 132 -3.45 -11.83 2.74
C ALA A 132 -2.28 -11.64 1.76
N ALA A 133 -2.05 -12.61 0.88
CA ALA A 133 -1.02 -12.49 -0.14
C ALA A 133 -1.26 -11.20 -0.95
N PRO A 134 -0.20 -10.44 -1.30
CA PRO A 134 -0.36 -9.22 -2.08
C PRO A 134 -1.21 -9.47 -3.32
N SER A 135 -2.12 -8.54 -3.61
CA SER A 135 -3.05 -8.61 -4.75
C SER A 135 -2.36 -8.74 -6.12
N GLY A 136 -1.05 -8.51 -6.19
CA GLY A 136 -0.21 -8.89 -7.32
C GLY A 136 1.23 -8.37 -7.15
N PRO A 137 2.10 -8.60 -8.15
CA PRO A 137 3.43 -8.01 -8.17
C PRO A 137 3.36 -6.48 -8.16
N ARG A 138 4.35 -5.81 -7.56
CA ARG A 138 4.44 -4.35 -7.57
C ARG A 138 4.60 -3.83 -9.00
N LEU A 139 3.78 -2.85 -9.39
CA LEU A 139 3.93 -2.20 -10.68
C LEU A 139 5.17 -1.28 -10.70
N PRO A 140 5.96 -1.29 -11.79
CA PRO A 140 6.97 -0.28 -12.02
C PRO A 140 6.31 1.08 -12.25
N TRP A 141 7.01 2.17 -11.89
CA TRP A 141 6.42 3.52 -11.84
C TRP A 141 5.73 3.97 -13.15
N LYS A 142 6.27 3.64 -14.34
CA LYS A 142 5.66 3.98 -15.63
C LYS A 142 4.29 3.33 -15.80
N GLN A 143 4.18 2.06 -15.41
CA GLN A 143 2.92 1.31 -15.48
C GLN A 143 1.95 1.78 -14.39
N LEU A 144 2.44 2.17 -13.21
CA LEU A 144 1.62 2.80 -12.18
C LEU A 144 0.98 4.10 -12.70
N LEU A 145 1.78 5.04 -13.20
CA LEU A 145 1.27 6.33 -13.69
C LEU A 145 0.31 6.13 -14.87
N SER A 146 0.70 5.32 -15.86
CA SER A 146 -0.18 5.01 -16.99
C SER A 146 -1.46 4.28 -16.55
N GLY A 147 -1.35 3.40 -15.55
CA GLY A 147 -2.45 2.60 -15.02
C GLY A 147 -3.49 3.44 -14.27
N ILE A 148 -3.05 4.46 -13.51
CA ILE A 148 -3.97 5.41 -12.83
C ILE A 148 -4.92 6.06 -13.84
N VAL A 149 -4.45 6.38 -15.05
CA VAL A 149 -5.26 7.04 -16.08
C VAL A 149 -6.06 6.03 -16.90
N MET A 150 -5.40 4.97 -17.39
CA MET A 150 -5.99 4.08 -18.39
C MET A 150 -6.81 2.93 -17.77
N ARG A 151 -6.43 2.46 -16.58
CA ARG A 151 -7.02 1.29 -15.89
C ARG A 151 -7.02 1.49 -14.37
N PRO A 152 -7.72 2.52 -13.84
CA PRO A 152 -7.61 2.92 -12.44
C PRO A 152 -7.97 1.82 -11.46
N GLY A 153 -9.12 1.15 -11.65
CA GLY A 153 -9.60 0.11 -10.73
C GLY A 153 -8.61 -1.04 -10.51
N PRO A 154 -8.15 -1.74 -11.56
CA PRO A 154 -7.13 -2.78 -11.44
C PRO A 154 -5.82 -2.26 -10.84
N THR A 155 -5.38 -1.06 -11.24
CA THR A 155 -4.14 -0.45 -10.75
C THR A 155 -4.20 -0.20 -9.24
N PHE A 156 -5.29 0.39 -8.74
CA PHE A 156 -5.45 0.66 -7.31
C PHE A 156 -5.57 -0.62 -6.51
N TRP A 157 -6.29 -1.62 -7.02
CA TRP A 157 -6.39 -2.91 -6.35
C TRP A 157 -5.04 -3.63 -6.25
N GLN A 158 -4.26 -3.66 -7.34
CA GLN A 158 -2.92 -4.27 -7.35
C GLN A 158 -1.92 -3.53 -6.47
N MET A 159 -2.01 -2.20 -6.40
CA MET A 159 -1.06 -1.36 -5.66
C MET A 159 -1.46 -1.10 -4.21
N ARG A 160 -2.62 -1.60 -3.75
CA ARG A 160 -3.12 -1.39 -2.39
C ARG A 160 -2.18 -1.90 -1.29
N ASP A 161 -1.34 -2.87 -1.62
CA ASP A 161 -0.40 -3.53 -0.70
C ASP A 161 1.06 -3.05 -0.91
N HIS A 162 1.31 -2.15 -1.87
CA HIS A 162 2.65 -1.72 -2.25
C HIS A 162 2.89 -0.23 -2.00
N PRO A 163 3.95 0.15 -1.28
CA PRO A 163 4.26 1.56 -1.06
C PRO A 163 4.67 2.25 -2.36
N VAL A 164 4.11 3.44 -2.60
CA VAL A 164 4.34 4.26 -3.81
C VAL A 164 5.11 5.55 -3.52
N TRP A 165 5.96 5.55 -2.49
CA TRP A 165 6.69 6.75 -2.04
C TRP A 165 7.51 7.45 -3.13
N PRO A 166 8.44 6.78 -3.85
CA PRO A 166 9.28 7.49 -4.80
C PRO A 166 8.49 8.22 -5.91
N PRO A 167 7.54 7.57 -6.63
CA PRO A 167 6.77 8.30 -7.63
C PRO A 167 5.88 9.36 -7.01
N ALA A 168 5.25 9.11 -5.86
CA ALA A 168 4.38 10.10 -5.21
C ALA A 168 5.15 11.38 -4.84
N LEU A 169 6.30 11.24 -4.16
CA LEU A 169 7.11 12.39 -3.75
C LEU A 169 7.65 13.17 -4.95
N ILE A 170 8.19 12.47 -5.96
CA ILE A 170 8.77 13.13 -7.14
C ILE A 170 7.68 13.84 -7.96
N VAL A 171 6.58 13.15 -8.29
CA VAL A 171 5.52 13.72 -9.13
C VAL A 171 4.81 14.87 -8.42
N THR A 172 4.53 14.75 -7.12
CA THR A 172 3.91 15.85 -6.37
C THR A 172 4.86 17.03 -6.17
N PHE A 173 6.16 16.78 -6.01
CA PHE A 173 7.15 17.86 -5.96
C PHE A 173 7.20 18.62 -7.29
N LEU A 174 7.33 17.93 -8.42
CA LEU A 174 7.30 18.52 -9.76
C LEU A 174 5.99 19.27 -10.03
N TYR A 175 4.86 18.68 -9.60
CA TYR A 175 3.57 19.35 -9.63
C TYR A 175 3.58 20.65 -8.82
N GLY A 176 4.18 20.68 -7.63
CA GLY A 176 4.28 21.89 -6.83
C GLY A 176 5.16 22.97 -7.46
N LEU A 177 6.24 22.60 -8.15
CA LEU A 177 7.04 23.54 -8.95
C LEU A 177 6.20 24.15 -10.08
N LEU A 178 5.41 23.32 -10.76
CA LEU A 178 4.51 23.73 -11.84
C LEU A 178 3.36 24.61 -11.32
N ALA A 179 2.77 24.24 -10.19
CA ALA A 179 1.61 24.89 -9.60
C ALA A 179 1.87 26.36 -9.28
N LEU A 180 3.08 26.72 -8.87
CA LEU A 180 3.46 28.11 -8.61
C LEU A 180 3.13 29.03 -9.79
N PHE A 181 3.38 28.56 -11.01
CA PHE A 181 3.17 29.33 -12.23
C PHE A 181 1.71 29.33 -12.70
N GLY A 182 0.88 28.45 -12.14
CA GLY A 182 -0.58 28.45 -12.36
C GLY A 182 -1.33 29.49 -11.54
N PHE A 183 -0.71 30.08 -10.52
CA PHE A 183 -1.26 31.21 -9.76
C PHE A 183 -0.73 32.52 -10.35
N ASP A 184 -1.63 33.41 -10.79
CA ASP A 184 -1.22 34.63 -11.51
C ASP A 184 -0.28 35.53 -10.69
N LYS A 185 -0.64 35.83 -9.44
CA LYS A 185 0.19 36.66 -8.54
C LYS A 185 1.51 35.99 -8.18
N ALA A 186 1.47 34.71 -7.78
CA ALA A 186 2.68 34.01 -7.35
C ALA A 186 3.67 33.82 -8.52
N ARG A 187 3.15 33.66 -9.75
CA ARG A 187 3.94 33.67 -10.97
C ARG A 187 4.61 35.03 -11.19
N GLU A 188 3.86 36.12 -11.11
CA GLU A 188 4.39 37.48 -11.30
C GLU A 188 5.48 37.81 -10.27
N GLU A 189 5.26 37.45 -9.00
CA GLU A 189 6.24 37.58 -7.94
C GLU A 189 7.50 36.73 -8.21
N ALA A 190 7.35 35.49 -8.65
CA ALA A 190 8.47 34.61 -8.94
C ALA A 190 9.30 35.09 -10.14
N ILE A 191 8.66 35.63 -11.18
CA ILE A 191 9.34 36.14 -12.39
C ILE A 191 10.03 37.49 -12.12
N SER A 192 9.47 38.32 -11.24
CA SER A 192 10.07 39.60 -10.85
C SER A 192 11.17 39.49 -9.78
N ALA A 193 11.27 38.34 -9.12
CA ALA A 193 12.29 38.05 -8.13
C ALA A 193 13.69 37.83 -8.76
N THR A 194 14.74 38.13 -8.00
CA THR A 194 16.11 37.79 -8.40
C THR A 194 16.30 36.27 -8.39
N ILE A 195 17.21 35.75 -9.22
CA ILE A 195 17.45 34.29 -9.32
C ILE A 195 17.77 33.67 -7.94
N SER A 196 18.50 34.40 -7.09
CA SER A 196 18.87 33.97 -5.74
C SER A 196 17.67 33.79 -4.78
N THR A 197 16.56 34.49 -5.01
CA THR A 197 15.34 34.36 -4.20
C THR A 197 14.27 33.51 -4.90
N ALA A 198 14.20 33.57 -6.24
CA ALA A 198 13.27 32.78 -7.03
C ALA A 198 13.48 31.27 -6.86
N ILE A 199 14.73 30.78 -6.90
CA ILE A 199 15.02 29.35 -6.78
C ILE A 199 14.55 28.79 -5.42
N PRO A 200 14.97 29.33 -4.26
CA PRO A 200 14.47 28.85 -2.97
C PRO A 200 12.95 28.93 -2.83
N TYR A 201 12.32 29.99 -3.35
CA TYR A 201 10.88 30.18 -3.30
C TYR A 201 10.11 29.09 -4.08
N VAL A 202 10.56 28.77 -5.29
CA VAL A 202 9.96 27.71 -6.12
C VAL A 202 10.15 26.34 -5.47
N LEU A 203 11.35 26.05 -4.97
CA LEU A 203 11.64 24.77 -4.29
C LEU A 203 10.82 24.61 -3.01
N LEU A 204 10.69 25.67 -2.20
CA LEU A 204 9.88 25.66 -0.99
C LEU A 204 8.41 25.41 -1.32
N THR A 205 7.88 26.04 -2.37
CA THR A 205 6.52 25.79 -2.87
C THR A 205 6.34 24.31 -3.24
N GLY A 206 7.30 23.72 -3.97
CA GLY A 206 7.32 22.29 -4.27
C GLY A 206 7.22 21.42 -3.01
N VAL A 207 8.00 21.73 -1.96
CA VAL A 207 7.95 21.02 -0.68
C VAL A 207 6.60 21.20 0.01
N MET A 208 6.02 22.41 0.00
CA MET A 208 4.72 22.68 0.61
C MET A 208 3.61 21.85 -0.04
N PHE A 209 3.64 21.66 -1.36
CA PHE A 209 2.70 20.77 -2.05
C PHE A 209 2.89 19.30 -1.67
N VAL A 210 4.13 18.84 -1.47
CA VAL A 210 4.40 17.49 -0.97
C VAL A 210 3.81 17.32 0.43
N VAL A 211 4.08 18.25 1.35
CA VAL A 211 3.57 18.21 2.73
C VAL A 211 2.05 18.29 2.75
N GLY A 212 1.44 19.20 1.98
CA GLY A 212 -0.01 19.31 1.84
C GLY A 212 -0.65 18.04 1.29
N GLY A 213 -0.05 17.44 0.27
CA GLY A 213 -0.49 16.15 -0.29
C GLY A 213 -0.40 15.00 0.72
N LEU A 214 0.66 14.96 1.53
CA LEU A 214 0.80 13.97 2.61
C LEU A 214 -0.26 14.12 3.69
N ILE A 215 -0.51 15.35 4.14
CA ILE A 215 -1.52 15.65 5.16
C ILE A 215 -2.91 15.29 4.63
N LEU A 216 -3.27 15.73 3.42
CA LEU A 216 -4.56 15.41 2.82
C LEU A 216 -4.74 13.91 2.61
N GLY A 217 -3.73 13.22 2.09
CA GLY A 217 -3.77 11.77 1.93
C GLY A 217 -3.92 11.03 3.25
N ALA A 218 -3.27 11.51 4.32
CA ALA A 218 -3.40 10.94 5.65
C ALA A 218 -4.82 11.14 6.21
N VAL A 219 -5.43 12.31 5.98
CA VAL A 219 -6.83 12.57 6.36
C VAL A 219 -7.79 11.66 5.59
N THR A 220 -7.60 11.47 4.29
CA THR A 220 -8.42 10.53 3.51
C THR A 220 -8.28 9.10 4.00
N HIS A 221 -7.07 8.67 4.38
CA HIS A 221 -6.85 7.37 5.00
C HIS A 221 -7.59 7.24 6.34
N THR A 222 -7.47 8.22 7.24
CA THR A 222 -8.12 8.14 8.55
C THR A 222 -9.64 8.13 8.44
N LEU A 223 -10.23 8.93 7.53
CA LEU A 223 -11.66 8.87 7.24
C LEU A 223 -12.08 7.53 6.66
N ALA A 224 -11.32 6.99 5.70
CA ALA A 224 -11.62 5.67 5.15
C ALA A 224 -11.59 4.57 6.22
N ARG A 225 -10.62 4.62 7.15
CA ARG A 225 -10.55 3.73 8.32
C ARG A 225 -11.75 3.90 9.25
N GLN A 226 -12.15 5.14 9.55
CA GLN A 226 -13.32 5.42 10.40
C GLN A 226 -14.64 4.91 9.79
N LEU A 227 -14.75 4.87 8.46
CA LEU A 227 -15.92 4.35 7.76
C LEU A 227 -15.93 2.81 7.61
N GLY A 228 -14.93 2.12 8.19
CA GLY A 228 -14.80 0.67 8.22
C GLY A 228 -13.82 0.09 7.19
N GLY A 229 -13.00 0.93 6.57
CA GLY A 229 -12.02 0.53 5.56
C GLY A 229 -10.84 -0.26 6.12
N ASN A 230 -10.27 -1.16 5.33
CA ASN A 230 -9.14 -2.02 5.72
C ASN A 230 -7.79 -1.63 5.07
N GLY A 231 -7.71 -0.48 4.39
CA GLY A 231 -6.57 -0.14 3.55
C GLY A 231 -5.30 0.27 4.30
N ALA A 232 -4.15 -0.07 3.72
CA ALA A 232 -2.84 0.30 4.22
C ALA A 232 -2.59 1.81 4.08
N TRP A 233 -1.89 2.39 5.07
CA TRP A 233 -1.61 3.82 5.12
C TRP A 233 -0.70 4.30 3.97
N GLN A 234 0.46 3.67 3.81
CA GLN A 234 1.46 4.12 2.83
C GLN A 234 0.94 4.16 1.38
N PRO A 235 0.25 3.12 0.87
CA PRO A 235 -0.26 3.13 -0.50
C PRO A 235 -1.41 4.14 -0.67
N THR A 236 -2.31 4.26 0.31
CA THR A 236 -3.42 5.23 0.25
C THR A 236 -2.89 6.66 0.10
N VAL A 237 -1.97 7.06 0.99
CA VAL A 237 -1.41 8.42 0.97
C VAL A 237 -0.70 8.69 -0.35
N GLY A 238 0.20 7.81 -0.75
CA GLY A 238 0.99 8.02 -1.97
C GLY A 238 0.16 7.96 -3.27
N LEU A 239 -0.84 7.08 -3.37
CA LEU A 239 -1.75 7.07 -4.51
C LEU A 239 -2.59 8.34 -4.56
N SER A 240 -3.02 8.85 -3.40
CA SER A 240 -3.79 10.09 -3.34
C SER A 240 -2.98 11.31 -3.84
N MET A 241 -1.70 11.38 -3.48
CA MET A 241 -0.76 12.39 -3.97
C MET A 241 -0.57 12.32 -5.48
N LEU A 242 -0.46 11.10 -6.03
CA LEU A 242 -0.35 10.89 -7.47
C LEU A 242 -1.64 11.30 -8.21
N ILE A 243 -2.80 10.89 -7.72
CA ILE A 243 -4.10 11.25 -8.32
C ILE A 243 -4.20 12.78 -8.38
N MET A 244 -4.02 13.45 -7.24
CA MET A 244 -4.04 14.91 -7.13
C MET A 244 -3.16 15.58 -8.20
N ALA A 245 -1.88 15.23 -8.22
CA ALA A 245 -0.89 15.83 -9.11
C ALA A 245 -1.20 15.54 -10.59
N MET A 246 -1.55 14.30 -10.92
CA MET A 246 -1.78 13.87 -12.29
C MET A 246 -3.07 14.43 -12.89
N THR A 247 -4.14 14.53 -12.10
CA THR A 247 -5.41 15.08 -12.59
C THR A 247 -5.32 16.58 -12.81
N ASP A 248 -4.55 17.28 -11.97
CA ASP A 248 -4.49 18.74 -12.01
C ASP A 248 -3.41 19.29 -12.98
N ALA A 249 -2.38 18.49 -13.28
CA ALA A 249 -1.31 18.89 -14.19
C ALA A 249 -1.78 19.38 -15.58
N PRO A 250 -2.75 18.74 -16.26
CA PRO A 250 -3.26 19.25 -17.54
C PRO A 250 -3.77 20.68 -17.44
N ARG A 251 -4.56 21.01 -16.41
CA ARG A 251 -5.06 22.37 -16.19
C ARG A 251 -3.90 23.35 -16.02
N LEU A 252 -2.93 23.03 -15.16
CA LEU A 252 -1.79 23.89 -14.90
C LEU A 252 -0.95 24.14 -16.16
N LEU A 253 -0.74 23.11 -16.99
CA LEU A 253 -0.01 23.25 -18.25
C LEU A 253 -0.67 24.25 -19.20
N PHE A 254 -2.00 24.27 -19.31
CA PHE A 254 -2.69 25.28 -20.11
C PHE A 254 -2.70 26.65 -19.43
N ALA A 255 -2.82 26.69 -18.09
CA ALA A 255 -2.81 27.93 -17.32
C ALA A 255 -1.48 28.69 -17.46
N LEU A 256 -0.34 28.00 -17.61
CA LEU A 256 0.97 28.62 -17.86
C LEU A 256 0.98 29.58 -19.04
N PHE A 257 0.23 29.24 -20.11
CA PHE A 257 0.26 29.98 -21.36
C PHE A 257 -0.96 30.89 -21.53
N LEU A 258 -2.12 30.44 -21.07
CA LEU A 258 -3.39 31.13 -21.30
C LEU A 258 -3.87 31.96 -20.10
N GLY A 259 -3.22 31.80 -18.93
CA GLY A 259 -3.67 32.36 -17.65
C GLY A 259 -4.73 31.49 -16.97
N GLY A 260 -4.85 31.62 -15.64
CA GLY A 260 -5.83 30.87 -14.84
C GLY A 260 -7.29 31.22 -15.17
N GLU A 261 -7.54 32.48 -15.54
CA GLU A 261 -8.86 33.04 -15.84
C GLU A 261 -9.43 32.65 -17.22
N ASN A 262 -8.64 31.97 -18.06
CA ASN A 262 -9.10 31.61 -19.39
C ASN A 262 -10.25 30.59 -19.33
N SER A 263 -11.31 30.81 -20.11
CA SER A 263 -12.50 29.92 -20.12
C SER A 263 -12.16 28.47 -20.45
N LEU A 264 -11.17 28.22 -21.34
CA LEU A 264 -10.70 26.88 -21.65
C LEU A 264 -10.01 26.23 -20.44
N VAL A 265 -9.19 26.99 -19.71
CA VAL A 265 -8.52 26.52 -18.48
C VAL A 265 -9.53 26.20 -17.39
N GLN A 266 -10.58 27.01 -17.26
CA GLN A 266 -11.69 26.75 -16.33
C GLN A 266 -12.45 25.47 -16.69
N VAL A 267 -12.78 25.25 -17.96
CA VAL A 267 -13.44 24.01 -18.42
C VAL A 267 -12.57 22.79 -18.12
N ILE A 268 -11.26 22.86 -18.42
CA ILE A 268 -10.32 21.79 -18.09
C ILE A 268 -10.26 21.59 -16.57
N GLY A 269 -10.28 22.66 -15.78
CA GLY A 269 -10.31 22.60 -14.32
C GLY A 269 -11.54 21.89 -13.75
N TRP A 270 -12.72 22.12 -14.32
CA TRP A 270 -13.93 21.39 -13.94
C TRP A 270 -13.86 19.92 -14.34
N LEU A 271 -13.37 19.62 -15.55
CA LEU A 271 -13.20 18.25 -16.02
C LEU A 271 -12.18 17.48 -15.18
N SER A 272 -11.04 18.09 -14.85
CA SER A 272 -10.02 17.48 -14.00
C SER A 272 -10.51 17.26 -12.59
N TRP A 273 -11.30 18.18 -12.03
CA TRP A 273 -11.91 18.01 -10.71
C TRP A 273 -12.88 16.83 -10.67
N LEU A 274 -13.73 16.68 -11.68
CA LEU A 274 -14.62 15.52 -11.81
C LEU A 274 -13.83 14.21 -11.96
N ALA A 275 -12.78 14.21 -12.78
CA ALA A 275 -11.89 13.07 -12.96
C ALA A 275 -11.18 12.69 -11.64
N ALA A 276 -10.73 13.69 -10.88
CA ALA A 276 -10.16 13.48 -9.55
C ALA A 276 -11.18 12.85 -8.60
N GLY A 277 -12.44 13.31 -8.61
CA GLY A 277 -13.52 12.70 -7.82
C GLY A 277 -13.73 11.23 -8.14
N ALA A 278 -13.77 10.88 -9.43
CA ALA A 278 -13.88 9.49 -9.85
C ALA A 278 -12.67 8.65 -9.41
N LEU A 279 -11.45 9.17 -9.57
CA LEU A 279 -10.21 8.47 -9.22
C LEU A 279 -10.03 8.29 -7.71
N PHE A 280 -10.27 9.32 -6.90
CA PHE A 280 -10.20 9.20 -5.44
C PHE A 280 -11.24 8.23 -4.90
N THR A 281 -12.49 8.33 -5.38
CA THR A 281 -13.56 7.42 -4.95
C THR A 281 -13.21 5.97 -5.34
N SER A 282 -12.71 5.76 -6.56
CA SER A 282 -12.27 4.44 -7.02
C SER A 282 -11.09 3.91 -6.19
N MET A 283 -10.08 4.75 -5.94
CA MET A 283 -8.90 4.41 -5.15
C MET A 283 -9.29 4.02 -3.72
N VAL A 284 -10.12 4.81 -3.04
CA VAL A 284 -10.57 4.50 -1.68
C VAL A 284 -11.43 3.23 -1.68
N SER A 285 -12.35 3.08 -2.64
CA SER A 285 -13.19 1.88 -2.72
C SER A 285 -12.37 0.60 -2.90
N LYS A 286 -11.33 0.62 -3.76
CA LYS A 286 -10.48 -0.55 -4.03
C LYS A 286 -9.38 -0.80 -3.00
N SER A 287 -8.87 0.27 -2.39
CA SER A 287 -7.77 0.15 -1.42
C SER A 287 -8.28 -0.16 -0.01
N HIS A 288 -9.52 0.22 0.32
CA HIS A 288 -10.13 0.01 1.64
C HIS A 288 -11.32 -0.96 1.61
N ASP A 289 -11.59 -1.61 0.48
CA ASP A 289 -12.74 -2.51 0.25
C ASP A 289 -14.08 -1.88 0.72
N LEU A 290 -14.21 -0.57 0.50
CA LEU A 290 -15.38 0.21 0.90
C LEU A 290 -16.42 0.24 -0.22
N HIS A 291 -17.69 0.15 0.19
CA HIS A 291 -18.82 0.45 -0.67
C HIS A 291 -18.74 1.89 -1.18
N TRP A 292 -19.14 2.09 -2.44
CA TRP A 292 -18.95 3.35 -3.17
C TRP A 292 -19.39 4.63 -2.41
N PRO A 293 -20.55 4.69 -1.73
CA PRO A 293 -20.96 5.90 -1.02
C PRO A 293 -20.02 6.27 0.13
N LYS A 294 -19.50 5.29 0.86
CA LYS A 294 -18.53 5.52 1.95
C LYS A 294 -17.18 5.96 1.41
N ALA A 295 -16.76 5.39 0.28
CA ALA A 295 -15.53 5.80 -0.40
C ALA A 295 -15.61 7.26 -0.86
N LEU A 296 -16.75 7.67 -1.43
CA LEU A 296 -16.99 9.07 -1.81
C LEU A 296 -16.92 9.98 -0.58
N GLY A 297 -17.57 9.60 0.52
CA GLY A 297 -17.53 10.32 1.79
C GLY A 297 -16.10 10.52 2.32
N ALA A 298 -15.28 9.47 2.33
CA ALA A 298 -13.87 9.56 2.73
C ALA A 298 -13.02 10.46 1.81
N SER A 299 -13.33 10.49 0.50
CA SER A 299 -12.62 11.33 -0.48
C SER A 299 -13.09 12.79 -0.54
N SER A 300 -14.20 13.13 0.12
CA SER A 300 -14.85 14.44 0.02
C SER A 300 -13.93 15.60 0.46
N ILE A 301 -13.17 15.44 1.55
CA ILE A 301 -12.24 16.48 2.02
C ILE A 301 -11.17 16.77 0.96
N GLN A 302 -10.64 15.73 0.33
CA GLN A 302 -9.61 15.89 -0.70
C GLN A 302 -10.18 16.56 -1.96
N LEU A 303 -11.45 16.30 -2.28
CA LEU A 303 -12.14 16.98 -3.37
C LEU A 303 -12.43 18.45 -3.08
N VAL A 304 -12.82 18.77 -1.85
CA VAL A 304 -13.00 20.16 -1.41
C VAL A 304 -11.66 20.90 -1.43
N ALA A 305 -10.59 20.28 -0.94
CA ALA A 305 -9.24 20.87 -0.99
C ALA A 305 -8.79 21.16 -2.43
N LEU A 306 -8.99 20.21 -3.35
CA LEU A 306 -8.73 20.44 -4.77
C LEU A 306 -9.60 21.57 -5.34
N LEU A 307 -10.90 21.59 -5.02
CA LEU A 307 -11.80 22.64 -5.47
C LEU A 307 -11.34 24.03 -4.99
N SER A 308 -10.90 24.12 -3.74
CA SER A 308 -10.31 25.33 -3.17
C SER A 308 -9.03 25.74 -3.92
N LEU A 309 -8.15 24.79 -4.28
CA LEU A 309 -6.97 25.11 -5.10
C LEU A 309 -7.34 25.61 -6.49
N ILE A 310 -8.39 25.06 -7.12
CA ILE A 310 -8.88 25.57 -8.41
C ILE A 310 -9.35 27.01 -8.27
N LYS A 311 -10.15 27.30 -7.23
CA LYS A 311 -10.73 28.62 -7.00
C LYS A 311 -9.74 29.64 -6.49
N LEU A 312 -8.72 29.23 -5.75
CA LEU A 312 -7.63 30.12 -5.32
C LEU A 312 -6.63 30.36 -6.47
N GLY A 313 -6.49 29.41 -7.41
CA GLY A 313 -5.70 29.57 -8.63
C GLY A 313 -6.13 30.74 -9.51
N THR A 314 -7.42 31.05 -9.45
CA THR A 314 -8.12 32.07 -10.22
C THR A 314 -8.25 33.43 -9.49
N LEU A 315 -7.65 33.61 -8.31
CA LEU A 315 -7.79 34.81 -7.46
C LEU A 315 -6.43 35.50 -7.22
#